data_AF-A0A1B3LVP9-F1
#
_entry.id   AF-A0A1B3LVP9-F1
#
_cell.length_a   1.000
_cell.length_b   1.000
_cell.length_c   1.000
_cell.angle_alpha   90.00
_cell.angle_beta   90.00
_cell.angle_gamma   90.00
#
_symmetry.space_group_name_H-M   'P 1'
#
loop_
_entity.id
_entity.type
_entity.pdbx_description
1 polymer ?
#
loop_
_entity_poly.entity_id
_entity_poly.type
_entity_poly.pdbx_seq_one_letter_code
_entity_poly.pdbx_strand_id
1 'polypeptide(L)'
;MLHPVFRLAASQPQLLAEHAAGYAGLLAEEVASSGAHIKRRITLQIVGLLSLMVASILAGVAVLLWASLPPASLQQPWLLWFTPLIPTALGIFAIVLASNREAPPAFATLREQFAQDASLLRRTTAP
;
A
#
# COMPACT_ATOMS: atom_id res chain seq x y z
N MET A 1 37.16 -15.23 -24.01
CA MET A 1 36.76 -16.43 -23.24
C MET A 1 35.26 -16.32 -22.99
N LEU A 2 34.46 -17.25 -23.53
CA LEU A 2 33.00 -17.22 -23.39
C LEU A 2 32.64 -17.30 -21.90
N HIS A 3 31.85 -16.33 -21.43
CA HIS A 3 31.43 -16.26 -20.04
C HIS A 3 30.75 -17.58 -19.64
N PRO A 4 31.05 -18.16 -18.47
CA PRO A 4 30.52 -19.47 -18.05
C PRO A 4 28.99 -19.58 -18.16
N VAL A 5 28.30 -18.46 -18.00
CA VAL A 5 26.84 -18.31 -18.19
C VAL A 5 26.39 -18.66 -19.62
N PHE A 6 27.12 -18.22 -20.65
CA PHE A 6 26.79 -18.55 -22.05
C PHE A 6 27.05 -20.03 -22.36
N ARG A 7 28.04 -20.65 -21.71
CA ARG A 7 28.29 -22.09 -21.84
C ARG A 7 27.18 -22.90 -21.20
N LEU A 8 26.72 -22.49 -20.01
CA LEU A 8 25.62 -23.13 -19.29
C LEU A 8 24.29 -23.00 -20.06
N ALA A 9 24.00 -21.81 -20.59
CA ALA A 9 22.82 -21.54 -21.41
C ALA A 9 22.79 -22.39 -22.69
N ALA A 10 23.95 -22.64 -23.29
CA ALA A 10 24.09 -23.50 -24.46
C ALA A 10 24.06 -25.00 -24.13
N SER A 11 24.56 -25.42 -22.96
CA SER A 11 24.67 -26.85 -22.61
C SER A 11 23.46 -27.42 -21.88
N GLN A 12 22.76 -26.61 -21.07
CA GLN A 12 21.67 -27.07 -20.20
C GLN A 12 20.55 -26.01 -20.07
N PRO A 13 19.87 -25.64 -21.19
CA PRO A 13 18.84 -24.61 -21.18
C PRO A 13 17.61 -24.99 -20.32
N GLN A 14 17.29 -26.28 -20.18
CA GLN A 14 16.19 -26.73 -19.32
C GLN A 14 16.39 -26.34 -17.84
N LEU A 15 17.61 -26.48 -17.29
CA LEU A 15 17.87 -26.15 -15.88
C LEU A 15 17.71 -24.65 -15.58
N LEU A 16 18.05 -23.78 -16.54
CA LEU A 16 17.83 -22.34 -16.42
C LEU A 16 16.34 -21.98 -16.54
N ALA A 17 15.60 -22.64 -17.43
CA ALA A 17 14.17 -22.43 -17.59
C ALA A 17 13.41 -22.85 -16.32
N GLU A 18 13.83 -23.94 -15.68
CA GLU A 18 13.21 -24.48 -14.46
C GLU A 18 13.47 -23.56 -13.24
N HIS A 19 14.68 -22.99 -13.13
CA HIS A 19 14.97 -21.96 -12.14
C HIS A 19 14.19 -20.66 -12.37
N ALA A 20 14.12 -20.19 -13.63
CA ALA A 20 13.34 -19.01 -13.99
C ALA A 20 11.83 -19.21 -13.71
N ALA A 21 11.30 -20.42 -13.90
CA ALA A 21 9.93 -20.77 -13.55
C ALA A 21 9.69 -20.73 -12.03
N GLY A 22 10.65 -21.19 -11.22
CA GLY A 22 10.61 -21.06 -9.76
C GLY A 22 10.57 -19.60 -9.29
N TYR A 23 11.41 -18.74 -9.88
CA TYR A 23 11.39 -17.30 -9.61
C TYR A 23 10.08 -16.62 -10.06
N ALA A 24 9.52 -17.05 -11.19
CA ALA A 24 8.23 -16.56 -11.68
C ALA A 24 7.08 -16.92 -10.73
N GLY A 25 7.10 -18.11 -10.14
CA GLY A 25 6.14 -18.53 -9.11
C GLY A 25 6.21 -17.66 -7.85
N LEU A 26 7.43 -17.42 -7.33
CA LEU A 26 7.63 -16.55 -6.17
C LEU A 26 7.24 -15.09 -6.44
N LEU A 27 7.56 -14.58 -7.63
CA LEU A 27 7.11 -13.26 -8.08
C LEU A 27 5.59 -13.17 -8.13
N ALA A 28 4.90 -14.19 -8.65
CA ALA A 28 3.44 -14.19 -8.75
C ALA A 28 2.77 -14.17 -7.35
N GLU A 29 3.28 -14.97 -6.41
CA GLU A 29 2.83 -15.03 -5.02
C GLU A 29 3.02 -13.68 -4.31
N GLU A 30 4.19 -13.06 -4.50
CA GLU A 30 4.53 -11.79 -3.86
C GLU A 30 3.78 -10.60 -4.48
N VAL A 31 3.51 -10.63 -5.79
CA VAL A 31 2.62 -9.67 -6.46
C VAL A 31 1.18 -9.82 -6.00
N ALA A 32 0.68 -11.04 -5.83
CA ALA A 32 -0.67 -11.29 -5.36
C ALA A 32 -0.89 -10.79 -3.93
N SER A 33 0.05 -11.10 -3.02
CA SER A 33 0.02 -10.65 -1.63
C SER A 33 0.20 -9.13 -1.52
N SER A 34 1.19 -8.54 -2.21
CA SER A 34 1.41 -7.09 -2.26
C SER A 34 0.21 -6.35 -2.85
N GLY A 35 -0.43 -6.91 -3.88
CA GLY A 35 -1.62 -6.35 -4.50
C GLY A 35 -2.80 -6.24 -3.53
N ALA A 36 -3.03 -7.25 -2.68
CA ALA A 36 -4.08 -7.20 -1.67
C ALA A 36 -3.85 -6.09 -0.63
N HIS A 37 -2.59 -5.89 -0.20
CA HIS A 37 -2.21 -4.82 0.72
C HIS A 37 -2.40 -3.43 0.11
N ILE A 38 -1.97 -3.23 -1.14
CA ILE A 38 -2.13 -1.97 -1.86
C ILE A 38 -3.62 -1.67 -2.09
N LYS A 39 -4.41 -2.65 -2.54
CA LYS A 39 -5.86 -2.50 -2.71
C LYS A 39 -6.52 -2.04 -1.41
N ARG A 40 -6.26 -2.75 -0.30
CA ARG A 40 -6.82 -2.39 1.01
C ARG A 40 -6.40 -0.98 1.44
N ARG A 41 -5.14 -0.60 1.23
CA ARG A 41 -4.64 0.74 1.57
C ARG A 41 -5.35 1.82 0.76
N ILE A 42 -5.47 1.64 -0.56
CA ILE A 42 -6.19 2.58 -1.43
C ILE A 42 -7.66 2.68 -1.03
N THR A 43 -8.33 1.55 -0.78
CA THR A 43 -9.73 1.55 -0.32
C THR A 43 -9.90 2.34 0.98
N LEU A 44 -9.04 2.13 1.98
CA LEU A 44 -9.10 2.88 3.24
C LEU A 44 -8.82 4.37 3.05
N GLN A 45 -7.88 4.73 2.17
CA GLN A 45 -7.61 6.13 1.83
C GLN A 45 -8.80 6.80 1.14
N ILE A 46 -9.44 6.13 0.19
CA ILE A 46 -10.65 6.63 -0.48
C ILE A 46 -11.77 6.84 0.52
N VAL A 47 -12.06 5.82 1.34
CA VAL A 47 -13.09 5.92 2.39
C VAL A 47 -12.79 7.05 3.36
N GLY A 48 -11.53 7.19 3.77
CA GLY A 48 -11.08 8.28 4.63
C GLY A 48 -11.31 9.65 4.02
N LEU A 49 -10.90 9.83 2.76
CA LEU A 49 -11.04 11.10 2.03
C LEU A 49 -12.51 11.47 1.82
N LEU A 50 -13.35 10.51 1.41
CA LEU A 50 -14.79 10.73 1.25
C LEU A 50 -15.45 11.12 2.57
N SER A 51 -15.06 10.48 3.68
CA SER A 51 -15.58 10.82 5.00
C SER A 51 -15.19 12.23 5.42
N LEU A 52 -13.94 12.65 5.17
CA LEU A 52 -13.49 14.02 5.44
C LEU A 52 -14.18 15.05 4.53
N MET A 53 -14.46 14.70 3.28
CA MET A 53 -15.22 15.57 2.37
C MET A 53 -16.64 15.81 2.90
N VAL A 54 -17.33 14.75 3.33
CA VAL A 54 -18.66 14.85 3.95
C VAL A 54 -18.60 15.69 5.24
N ALA A 55 -17.59 15.47 6.08
CA ALA A 55 -17.38 16.23 7.30
C ALA A 55 -17.19 17.74 7.02
N SER A 56 -16.40 18.11 6.01
CA SER A 56 -16.20 19.50 5.60
C SER A 56 -17.49 20.17 5.14
N ILE A 57 -18.32 19.46 4.36
CA ILE A 57 -19.63 19.97 3.93
C ILE A 57 -20.53 20.21 5.15
N LEU A 58 -20.63 19.22 6.05
CA LEU A 58 -21.43 19.33 7.27
C LEU A 58 -20.93 20.44 8.20
N ALA A 59 -19.61 20.64 8.30
CA ALA A 59 -19.03 21.74 9.06
C ALA A 59 -19.40 23.09 8.44
N GLY A 60 -19.36 23.23 7.11
CA GLY A 60 -19.83 24.43 6.42
C GLY A 60 -21.31 24.72 6.68
N VAL A 61 -22.16 23.68 6.64
CA VAL A 61 -23.59 23.80 6.99
C VAL A 61 -23.75 24.21 8.46
N ALA A 62 -22.98 23.62 9.37
CA ALA A 62 -23.03 23.97 10.79
C ALA A 62 -22.68 25.44 11.02
N VAL A 63 -21.66 25.97 10.33
CA VAL A 63 -21.29 27.39 10.37
C VAL A 63 -22.40 28.28 9.80
N LEU A 64 -22.99 27.90 8.66
CA LEU A 64 -24.12 28.64 8.06
C LEU A 64 -25.32 28.72 9.00
N LEU A 65 -25.67 27.60 9.65
CA LEU A 65 -26.78 27.56 10.62
C LEU A 65 -26.46 28.36 11.87
N TRP A 66 -25.24 28.25 12.40
CA TRP A 66 -24.81 29.04 13.55
C TRP A 66 -24.86 30.55 13.29
N ALA A 67 -24.49 30.99 12.08
CA ALA A 67 -24.50 32.39 11.71
C ALA A 67 -25.90 32.94 11.40
N SER A 68 -26.83 32.09 10.95
CA SER A 68 -28.15 32.53 10.47
C SER A 68 -29.28 32.34 11.48
N LEU A 69 -29.15 31.40 12.44
CA LEU A 69 -30.20 31.14 13.42
C LEU A 69 -29.96 31.90 14.74
N PRO A 70 -31.01 32.54 15.31
CA PRO A 70 -30.95 33.05 16.66
C PRO A 70 -30.65 31.92 17.67
N PRO A 71 -29.80 32.13 18.69
CA PRO A 71 -29.49 31.08 19.67
C PRO A 71 -30.71 30.49 20.38
N ALA A 72 -31.78 31.28 20.53
CA ALA A 72 -33.05 30.86 21.14
C ALA A 72 -33.86 29.87 20.29
N SER A 73 -33.60 29.76 18.98
CA SER A 73 -34.31 28.82 18.10
C SER A 73 -33.62 27.45 17.98
N LEU A 74 -32.38 27.32 18.46
CA LEU A 74 -31.64 26.07 18.43
C LEU A 74 -32.01 25.19 19.63
N GLN A 75 -32.85 24.19 19.42
CA GLN A 75 -33.24 23.23 20.46
C GLN A 75 -32.04 22.43 21.01
N GLN A 76 -31.07 22.08 20.14
CA GLN A 76 -29.91 21.25 20.48
C GLN A 76 -28.64 21.78 19.81
N PRO A 77 -28.03 22.88 20.32
CA PRO A 77 -26.89 23.54 19.68
C PRO A 77 -25.63 22.65 19.57
N TRP A 78 -25.47 21.67 20.47
CA TRP A 78 -24.32 20.76 20.50
C TRP A 78 -24.27 19.85 19.26
N LEU A 79 -25.41 19.60 18.61
CA LEU A 79 -25.49 18.73 17.44
C LEU A 79 -24.76 19.32 16.21
N LEU A 80 -24.63 20.64 16.14
CA LEU A 80 -23.86 21.34 15.10
C LEU A 80 -22.38 20.95 15.10
N TRP A 81 -21.84 20.60 16.27
CA TRP A 81 -20.46 20.13 16.43
C TRP A 81 -20.38 18.62 16.27
N PHE A 82 -21.33 17.89 16.86
CA PHE A 82 -21.30 16.42 16.87
C PHE A 82 -21.48 15.82 15.48
N THR A 83 -22.34 16.42 14.65
CA THR A 83 -22.67 15.93 13.30
C THR A 83 -21.44 15.87 12.36
N PRO A 84 -20.62 16.93 12.22
CA PRO A 84 -19.39 16.84 11.44
C PRO A 84 -18.28 16.03 12.15
N LEU A 85 -18.31 15.91 13.48
CA LEU A 85 -17.28 15.20 14.24
C LEU A 85 -17.25 13.70 13.93
N ILE A 86 -18.41 13.05 13.78
CA ILE A 86 -18.50 11.61 13.48
C ILE A 86 -17.75 11.24 12.17
N PRO A 87 -18.08 11.82 11.00
CA PRO A 87 -17.38 11.49 9.76
C PRO A 87 -15.92 11.96 9.80
N THR A 88 -15.58 13.00 10.56
CA THR A 88 -14.18 13.40 10.78
C THR A 88 -13.41 12.29 11.50
N ALA A 89 -13.94 11.78 12.61
CA ALA A 89 -13.29 10.71 13.38
C ALA A 89 -13.13 9.44 12.55
N LEU A 90 -14.17 9.06 11.79
CA LEU A 90 -14.11 7.91 10.89
C LEU A 90 -13.05 8.11 9.80
N GLY A 91 -13.00 9.31 9.20
CA GLY A 91 -12.04 9.66 8.15
C GLY A 91 -10.59 9.58 8.64
N ILE A 92 -10.31 10.21 9.79
CA ILE A 92 -8.99 10.16 10.43
C ILE A 92 -8.62 8.72 10.78
N PHE A 93 -9.53 7.97 11.40
CA PHE A 93 -9.29 6.58 11.76
C PHE A 93 -8.94 5.71 10.55
N ALA A 94 -9.66 5.86 9.43
CA ALA A 94 -9.38 5.14 8.19
C ALA A 94 -7.99 5.47 7.62
N ILE A 95 -7.60 6.75 7.64
CA ILE A 95 -6.28 7.19 7.15
C ILE A 95 -5.16 6.68 8.06
N VAL A 96 -5.30 6.77 9.38
CA VAL A 96 -4.31 6.25 10.34
C VAL A 96 -4.16 4.74 10.18
N LEU A 97 -5.27 4.01 10.03
CA LEU A 97 -5.26 2.56 9.79
C LEU A 97 -4.62 2.18 8.45
N ALA A 98 -4.69 3.06 7.44
CA ALA A 98 -4.01 2.89 6.16
C ALA A 98 -2.49 3.15 6.25
N SER A 99 -2.07 4.05 7.15
CA SER A 99 -0.67 4.44 7.34
C SER A 99 0.11 3.49 8.26
N ASN A 100 -0.55 2.88 9.25
CA ASN A 100 0.10 1.99 10.24
C ASN A 100 0.49 0.60 9.70
N ARG A 101 0.26 0.33 8.41
CA ARG A 101 0.71 -0.92 7.77
C ARG A 101 1.89 -0.58 6.87
N GLU A 102 3.09 -0.56 7.44
CA GLU A 102 4.31 -0.65 6.65
C GLU A 102 4.19 -1.93 5.81
N ALA A 103 4.06 -1.75 4.50
CA ALA A 103 4.17 -2.88 3.60
C ALA A 103 5.63 -3.38 3.74
N PRO A 104 5.85 -4.68 3.97
CA PRO A 104 7.19 -5.24 3.84
C PRO A 104 7.76 -4.79 2.48
N PRO A 105 9.03 -4.38 2.41
CA PRO A 105 9.63 -3.95 1.16
C PRO A 105 9.39 -5.03 0.09
N ALA A 106 8.66 -4.66 -0.96
CA ALA A 106 8.28 -5.60 -2.00
C ALA A 106 9.55 -6.23 -2.60
N PHE A 107 9.54 -7.54 -2.77
CA PHE A 107 10.64 -8.30 -3.35
C PHE A 107 11.93 -8.25 -2.52
N ALA A 108 11.87 -7.93 -1.22
CA ALA A 108 13.07 -7.84 -0.39
C ALA A 108 13.81 -9.18 -0.32
N THR A 109 13.07 -10.26 -0.09
CA THR A 109 13.56 -11.65 -0.09
C THR A 109 14.16 -12.04 -1.44
N LEU A 110 13.46 -11.72 -2.55
CA LEU A 110 13.94 -12.00 -3.90
C LEU A 110 15.22 -11.22 -4.24
N ARG A 111 15.31 -9.96 -3.80
CA ARG A 111 16.49 -9.11 -4.00
C ARG A 111 17.68 -9.61 -3.18
N GLU A 112 17.42 -10.13 -1.99
CA GLU A 112 18.43 -10.70 -1.11
C GLU A 112 19.00 -12.01 -1.70
N GLN A 113 18.14 -12.88 -2.23
CA GLN A 113 18.55 -14.08 -2.96
C GLN A 113 19.34 -13.75 -4.23
N PHE A 114 18.88 -12.78 -5.03
CA PHE A 114 19.61 -12.32 -6.21
C PHE A 114 21.01 -11.77 -5.86
N ALA A 115 21.12 -11.04 -4.75
CA ALA A 115 22.39 -10.52 -4.26
C ALA A 115 23.34 -11.65 -3.81
N GLN A 116 22.81 -12.68 -3.17
CA GLN A 116 23.57 -13.86 -2.76
C GLN A 116 24.07 -14.65 -3.99
N ASP A 117 23.21 -14.89 -4.98
CA ASP A 117 23.57 -15.60 -6.22
C ASP A 117 24.60 -14.82 -7.04
N ALA A 118 24.44 -13.50 -7.17
CA ALA A 118 25.42 -12.64 -7.83
C ALA A 118 26.79 -12.66 -7.13
N SER A 119 26.79 -12.77 -5.79
CA SER A 119 28.02 -12.87 -5.00
C SER A 119 28.73 -14.22 -5.18
N LEU A 120 27.99 -15.32 -5.28
CA LEU A 120 28.51 -16.65 -5.57
C LEU A 120 29.14 -16.72 -6.96
N LEU A 121 28.43 -16.18 -7.97
CA LEU A 121 28.94 -16.12 -9.34
C LEU A 121 30.25 -15.32 -9.42
N ARG A 122 30.35 -14.16 -8.76
CA ARG A 122 31.59 -13.37 -8.69
C ARG A 122 32.75 -14.10 -8.03
N ARG A 123 32.49 -14.94 -7.01
CA ARG A 123 33.54 -15.74 -6.37
C ARG A 123 34.06 -16.84 -7.29
N THR A 124 33.20 -17.42 -8.14
CA THR A 124 33.61 -18.45 -9.11
C THR A 124 34.27 -17.93 -10.38
N THR A 125 34.14 -16.63 -10.69
CA THR A 125 34.84 -15.97 -11.81
C THR A 125 36.07 -15.16 -11.41
N ALA A 126 36.38 -15.06 -10.12
CA ALA A 126 37.67 -14.53 -9.67
C ALA A 126 38.79 -15.55 -9.99
N PRO A 127 39.90 -15.14 -10.63
CA PRO A 127 40.98 -16.03 -11.05
C PRO A 127 41.75 -16.67 -9.89
#